data_AF-A0A917QR17-F1
#
_entry.id   AF-A0A917QR17-F1
#
_cell.length_a   1.000
_cell.length_b   1.000
_cell.length_c   1.000
_cell.angle_alpha   90.00
_cell.angle_beta   90.00
_cell.angle_gamma   90.00
#
_symmetry.space_group_name_H-M   'P 1'
#
loop_
_entity.id
_entity.type
_entity.pdbx_description
1 polymer ?
#
loop_
_entity_poly.entity_id
_entity_poly.type
_entity_poly.pdbx_seq_one_letter_code
_entity_poly.pdbx_strand_id
1 'polypeptide(L)'
;MSIESSTAEIARFRTAATAGSVRFDADAARQCAQLYQDQADRLIQLKSRLEYAADAGGFGGFVSADQLRDGFANKARDAAELLDRYVEAAYRLKEAFLLSAGLYEEADAAGAAAMRTAVQV
;
A
#
# COMPACT_ATOMS: atom_id res chain seq x y z
N MET A 1 8.62 -1.12 14.64
CA MET A 1 8.33 -2.03 13.51
C MET A 1 8.76 -1.31 12.24
N SER A 2 9.77 -1.79 11.52
CA SER A 2 10.22 -1.21 10.24
C SER A 2 9.37 -1.77 9.10
N ILE A 3 9.21 -1.01 8.01
CA ILE A 3 8.57 -1.50 6.78
C ILE A 3 9.27 -2.75 6.24
N GLU A 4 10.59 -2.81 6.35
CA GLU A 4 11.38 -3.97 5.91
C GLU A 4 11.01 -5.26 6.65
N SER A 5 10.81 -5.15 7.97
CA SER A 5 10.33 -6.25 8.82
C SER A 5 8.93 -6.70 8.39
N SER A 6 8.07 -5.75 8.06
CA SER A 6 6.68 -6.02 7.64
C SER A 6 6.66 -6.74 6.28
N THR A 7 7.48 -6.31 5.31
CA THR A 7 7.60 -6.96 4.00
C THR A 7 8.09 -8.41 4.12
N ALA A 8 9.07 -8.66 5.00
CA ALA A 8 9.56 -10.01 5.25
C ALA A 8 8.48 -10.92 5.85
N GLU A 9 7.68 -10.41 6.78
CA GLU A 9 6.56 -11.15 7.38
C GLU A 9 5.46 -11.46 6.37
N ILE A 10 5.09 -10.49 5.52
CA ILE A 10 4.11 -10.69 4.44
C ILE A 10 4.59 -11.77 3.46
N ALA A 11 5.86 -11.75 3.08
CA ALA A 11 6.44 -12.77 2.19
C ALA A 11 6.43 -14.18 2.82
N ARG A 12 6.71 -14.27 4.14
CA ARG A 12 6.60 -15.53 4.89
C ARG A 12 5.17 -16.05 4.93
N PHE A 13 4.20 -15.18 5.20
CA PHE A 13 2.79 -15.57 5.21
C PHE A 13 2.33 -16.06 3.84
N ARG A 14 2.65 -15.33 2.77
CA ARG A 14 2.35 -15.75 1.40
C ARG A 14 2.95 -17.11 1.07
N THR A 15 4.22 -17.34 1.42
CA THR A 15 4.88 -18.64 1.22
C THR A 15 4.15 -19.76 1.94
N ALA A 16 3.77 -19.52 3.20
CA ALA A 16 3.03 -20.49 4.01
C ALA A 16 1.63 -20.81 3.45
N ALA A 17 0.95 -19.80 2.91
CA ALA A 17 -0.34 -19.94 2.23
C ALA A 17 -0.22 -20.76 0.94
N THR A 18 0.75 -20.44 0.07
CA THR A 18 1.01 -21.20 -1.17
C THR A 18 1.41 -22.65 -0.90
N ALA A 19 2.20 -22.88 0.15
CA ALA A 19 2.58 -24.23 0.58
C ALA A 19 1.42 -25.03 1.20
N GLY A 20 0.25 -24.41 1.42
CA GLY A 20 -0.90 -25.04 2.06
C GLY A 20 -0.74 -25.28 3.57
N SER A 21 0.34 -24.77 4.17
CA SER A 21 0.59 -24.87 5.62
C SER A 21 -0.29 -23.96 6.46
N VAL A 22 -0.84 -22.92 5.83
CA VAL A 22 -1.87 -22.04 6.41
C VAL A 22 -3.08 -22.10 5.50
N ARG A 23 -4.25 -22.41 6.08
CA ARG A 23 -5.50 -22.54 5.35
C ARG A 23 -6.62 -21.79 6.06
N PHE A 24 -7.34 -21.00 5.28
CA PHE A 24 -8.54 -20.30 5.74
C PHE A 24 -9.78 -20.86 5.05
N ASP A 25 -10.92 -20.69 5.72
CA ASP A 25 -12.22 -20.79 5.05
C ASP A 25 -12.33 -19.73 3.95
N ALA A 26 -13.02 -20.06 2.86
CA ALA A 26 -13.11 -19.17 1.69
C ALA A 26 -13.83 -17.86 1.99
N ASP A 27 -14.91 -17.90 2.79
CA ASP A 27 -15.66 -16.68 3.12
C ASP A 27 -14.86 -15.83 4.12
N ALA A 28 -14.20 -16.46 5.09
CA ALA A 28 -13.29 -15.75 5.99
C ALA A 28 -12.12 -15.09 5.24
N ALA A 29 -11.51 -15.80 4.29
CA ALA A 29 -10.42 -15.26 3.47
C ALA A 29 -10.88 -14.07 2.62
N ARG A 30 -12.09 -14.12 2.03
CA ARG A 30 -12.66 -12.98 1.29
C ARG A 30 -12.95 -11.79 2.18
N GLN A 31 -13.44 -12.01 3.41
CA GLN A 31 -13.63 -10.92 4.38
C GLN A 31 -12.30 -10.26 4.73
N CYS A 32 -11.25 -11.05 5.02
CA CYS A 32 -9.91 -10.51 5.25
C CYS A 32 -9.37 -9.78 4.01
N ALA A 33 -9.54 -10.34 2.82
CA ALA A 33 -9.15 -9.72 1.57
C ALA A 33 -9.84 -8.36 1.33
N GLN A 34 -11.12 -8.24 1.69
CA GLN A 34 -11.87 -6.99 1.59
C GLN A 34 -11.34 -5.93 2.55
N LEU A 35 -10.97 -6.30 3.78
CA LEU A 35 -10.38 -5.35 4.73
C LEU A 35 -9.09 -4.71 4.18
N TYR A 36 -8.23 -5.52 3.54
CA TYR A 36 -7.01 -5.01 2.92
C TYR A 36 -7.27 -4.23 1.64
N GLN A 37 -8.32 -4.56 0.88
CA GLN A 37 -8.78 -3.74 -0.23
C GLN A 37 -9.20 -2.34 0.25
N ASP A 38 -10.08 -2.27 1.25
CA ASP A 38 -10.56 -1.00 1.81
C ASP A 38 -9.41 -0.17 2.38
N GLN A 39 -8.41 -0.83 2.99
CA GLN A 39 -7.21 -0.17 3.47
C GLN A 39 -6.39 0.42 2.31
N ALA A 40 -6.16 -0.34 1.23
CA ALA A 40 -5.44 0.15 0.06
C ALA A 40 -6.15 1.37 -0.54
N ASP A 41 -7.48 1.33 -0.67
CA ASP A 41 -8.27 2.43 -1.23
C ASP A 41 -8.15 3.71 -0.38
N ARG A 42 -8.19 3.57 0.96
CA ARG A 42 -7.99 4.72 1.88
C ARG A 42 -6.58 5.31 1.79
N LEU A 43 -5.57 4.46 1.64
CA LEU A 43 -4.18 4.90 1.49
C LEU A 43 -3.97 5.64 0.16
N ILE A 44 -4.56 5.15 -0.93
CA ILE A 44 -4.55 5.82 -2.24
C ILE A 44 -5.22 7.20 -2.13
N GLN A 45 -6.39 7.29 -1.49
CA GLN A 45 -7.06 8.58 -1.28
C GLN A 45 -6.21 9.55 -0.46
N LEU A 46 -5.52 9.06 0.58
CA LEU A 46 -4.63 9.89 1.39
C LEU A 46 -3.45 10.40 0.58
N LYS A 47 -2.85 9.55 -0.26
CA LYS A 47 -1.77 9.93 -1.18
C LYS A 47 -2.21 11.05 -2.12
N SER A 48 -3.35 10.91 -2.80
CA SER A 48 -3.85 11.95 -3.70
C SER A 48 -4.10 13.29 -2.98
N ARG A 49 -4.53 13.25 -1.71
CA ARG A 49 -4.69 14.46 -0.90
C ARG A 49 -3.36 15.12 -0.54
N LEU A 50 -2.31 14.34 -0.28
CA LEU A 50 -0.97 14.84 -0.01
C LEU A 50 -0.34 15.45 -1.26
N GLU A 51 -0.50 14.81 -2.41
CA GLU A 51 -0.04 15.33 -3.71
C GLU A 51 -0.72 16.67 -4.03
N TYR A 52 -2.05 16.76 -3.82
CA TYR A 52 -2.78 18.02 -3.98
C TYR A 52 -2.29 19.11 -3.01
N ALA A 53 -2.03 18.75 -1.74
CA ALA A 53 -1.52 19.70 -0.75
C ALA A 53 -0.08 20.15 -1.05
N ALA A 54 0.73 19.33 -1.71
CA ALA A 54 2.09 19.66 -2.13
C ALA A 54 2.11 20.76 -3.21
N ASP A 55 1.06 20.83 -4.03
CA ASP A 55 0.90 21.81 -5.11
C ASP A 55 0.18 23.09 -4.65
N ALA A 56 -0.34 23.11 -3.42
CA ALA A 56 -1.09 24.25 -2.89
C ALA A 56 -0.16 25.45 -2.66
N GLY A 57 -0.43 26.54 -3.39
CA GLY A 57 0.19 27.85 -3.19
C GLY A 57 -0.28 28.57 -1.92
N GLY A 58 0.23 29.78 -1.68
CA GLY A 58 -0.22 30.64 -0.57
C GLY A 58 0.85 31.07 0.43
N PHE A 59 2.12 30.70 0.20
CA PHE A 59 3.22 31.06 1.10
C PHE A 59 3.66 32.54 0.98
N GLY A 60 3.25 33.28 -0.06
CA GLY A 60 3.68 34.65 -0.32
C GLY A 60 4.95 34.73 -1.18
N GLY A 61 5.46 35.94 -1.44
CA GLY A 61 6.58 36.19 -2.38
C GLY A 61 7.95 36.43 -1.72
N PHE A 62 8.11 36.06 -0.44
CA PHE A 62 9.41 36.19 0.25
C PHE A 62 10.29 34.96 -0.01
N VAL A 63 11.61 35.14 -0.06
CA VAL A 63 12.56 34.01 -0.26
C VAL A 63 12.43 32.94 0.84
N SER A 64 12.13 33.33 2.07
CA SER A 64 11.87 32.38 3.17
C SER A 64 10.57 31.58 2.97
N ALA A 65 9.57 32.17 2.31
CA ALA A 65 8.34 31.50 1.94
C ALA A 65 8.56 30.46 0.84
N ASP A 66 9.44 30.73 -0.12
CA ASP A 66 9.86 29.74 -1.13
C ASP A 66 10.55 28.53 -0.50
N GLN A 67 11.50 28.75 0.41
CA GLN A 67 12.19 27.66 1.12
C GLN A 67 11.22 26.78 1.93
N LEU A 68 10.21 27.39 2.56
CA LEU A 68 9.22 26.67 3.33
C LEU A 68 8.30 25.83 2.43
N ARG A 69 7.83 26.41 1.31
CA ARG A 69 7.05 25.70 0.30
C ARG A 69 7.81 24.46 -0.20
N ASP A 70 9.06 24.62 -0.58
CA ASP A 70 9.88 23.53 -1.12
C ASP A 70 10.10 22.44 -0.06
N GLY A 71 10.31 22.82 1.20
CA GLY A 71 10.41 21.89 2.33
C GLY A 71 9.13 21.07 2.56
N PHE A 72 7.95 21.69 2.48
CA PHE A 72 6.67 20.99 2.58
C PHE A 72 6.39 20.09 1.37
N ALA A 73 6.68 20.57 0.17
CA ALA A 73 6.52 19.79 -1.06
C ALA A 73 7.37 18.52 -1.04
N ASN A 74 8.63 18.61 -0.59
CA ASN A 74 9.50 17.46 -0.45
C ASN A 74 8.97 16.46 0.58
N LYS A 75 8.54 16.93 1.76
CA LYS A 75 7.93 16.04 2.78
C LYS A 75 6.65 15.36 2.29
N ALA A 76 5.84 16.06 1.51
CA ALA A 76 4.62 15.49 0.94
C ALA A 76 4.94 14.38 -0.08
N ARG A 77 6.00 14.57 -0.89
CA ARG A 77 6.51 13.54 -1.81
C ARG A 77 7.06 12.33 -1.06
N ASP A 78 7.90 12.54 -0.06
CA ASP A 78 8.43 11.44 0.79
C ASP A 78 7.30 10.64 1.45
N ALA A 79 6.24 11.34 1.90
CA ALA A 79 5.06 10.70 2.47
C ALA A 79 4.24 9.94 1.42
N ALA A 80 4.12 10.44 0.19
CA ALA A 80 3.44 9.76 -0.90
C ALA A 80 4.16 8.45 -1.28
N GLU A 81 5.49 8.48 -1.41
CA GLU A 81 6.31 7.28 -1.67
C GLU A 81 6.19 6.24 -0.54
N LEU A 82 6.11 6.72 0.71
CA LEU A 82 5.88 5.84 1.85
C LEU A 82 4.50 5.17 1.78
N LEU A 83 3.46 5.91 1.35
CA LEU A 83 2.11 5.37 1.20
C LEU A 83 2.03 4.32 0.09
N ASP A 84 2.75 4.48 -1.02
CA ASP A 84 2.79 3.46 -2.09
C ASP A 84 3.29 2.11 -1.56
N ARG A 85 4.32 2.12 -0.71
CA ARG A 85 4.82 0.89 -0.06
C ARG A 85 3.77 0.25 0.85
N TYR A 86 2.93 1.03 1.52
CA TYR A 86 1.83 0.50 2.32
C TYR A 86 0.67 -0.02 1.47
N VAL A 87 0.37 0.61 0.33
CA VAL A 87 -0.62 0.12 -0.64
C VAL A 87 -0.18 -1.23 -1.21
N GLU A 88 1.08 -1.34 -1.62
CA GLU A 88 1.66 -2.60 -2.08
C GLU A 88 1.56 -3.70 -1.01
N ALA A 89 1.93 -3.38 0.24
CA ALA A 89 1.85 -4.31 1.37
C ALA A 89 0.41 -4.80 1.62
N ALA A 90 -0.59 -3.91 1.54
CA ALA A 90 -1.99 -4.26 1.67
C ALA A 90 -2.44 -5.25 0.57
N TYR A 91 -2.07 -4.99 -0.70
CA TYR A 91 -2.38 -5.91 -1.80
C TYR A 91 -1.68 -7.28 -1.65
N ARG A 92 -0.45 -7.32 -1.15
CA ARG A 92 0.26 -8.58 -0.89
C ARG A 92 -0.37 -9.38 0.25
N LEU A 93 -0.90 -8.71 1.28
CA LEU A 93 -1.65 -9.37 2.34
C LEU A 93 -2.98 -9.91 1.81
N LYS A 94 -3.71 -9.12 1.01
CA LYS A 94 -4.90 -9.56 0.29
C LYS A 94 -4.63 -10.84 -0.52
N GLU A 95 -3.57 -10.84 -1.33
CA GLU A 95 -3.10 -12.00 -2.10
C GLU A 95 -2.89 -13.22 -1.19
N ALA A 96 -2.14 -13.08 -0.10
CA ALA A 96 -1.81 -14.19 0.80
C ALA A 96 -3.07 -14.82 1.46
N PHE A 97 -4.05 -14.01 1.88
CA PHE A 97 -5.32 -14.53 2.40
C PHE A 97 -6.09 -15.32 1.33
N LEU A 98 -6.18 -14.80 0.10
CA LEU A 98 -6.86 -15.48 -1.00
C LEU A 98 -6.16 -16.80 -1.38
N LEU A 99 -4.82 -16.81 -1.42
CA LEU A 99 -4.03 -18.03 -1.65
C LEU A 99 -4.29 -19.08 -0.57
N SER A 100 -4.41 -18.67 0.70
CA SER A 100 -4.65 -19.57 1.82
C SER A 100 -6.02 -20.27 1.76
N ALA A 101 -6.96 -19.76 0.97
CA ALA A 101 -8.26 -20.38 0.70
C ALA A 101 -8.36 -21.06 -0.68
N GLY A 102 -7.28 -21.05 -1.48
CA GLY A 102 -7.28 -21.60 -2.84
C GLY A 102 -8.03 -20.74 -3.87
N LEU A 103 -8.25 -19.45 -3.59
CA LEU A 103 -8.93 -18.50 -4.48
C LEU A 103 -7.94 -17.88 -5.47
N TYR A 104 -7.35 -18.72 -6.34
CA TYR A 104 -6.18 -18.36 -7.14
C TYR A 104 -6.41 -17.21 -8.13
N GLU A 105 -7.57 -17.14 -8.79
CA GLU A 105 -7.88 -16.06 -9.73
C GLU A 105 -7.96 -14.69 -9.03
N GLU A 106 -8.65 -14.64 -7.89
CA GLU A 106 -8.75 -13.44 -7.06
C GLU A 106 -7.38 -13.05 -6.50
N ALA A 107 -6.57 -14.05 -6.10
CA ALA A 107 -5.22 -13.85 -5.61
C ALA A 107 -4.28 -13.27 -6.68
N ASP A 108 -4.32 -13.79 -7.92
CA ASP A 108 -3.52 -13.31 -9.03
C ASP A 108 -3.86 -11.84 -9.37
N ALA A 109 -5.15 -11.48 -9.37
CA ALA A 109 -5.58 -10.11 -9.54
C ALA A 109 -5.03 -9.17 -8.44
N ALA A 110 -4.99 -9.63 -7.19
CA ALA A 110 -4.40 -8.89 -6.08
C ALA A 110 -2.87 -8.77 -6.22
N GLY A 111 -2.18 -9.85 -6.62
CA GLY A 111 -0.74 -9.84 -6.90
C GLY A 111 -0.37 -8.87 -8.04
N ALA A 112 -1.16 -8.86 -9.11
CA ALA A 112 -0.99 -7.92 -10.21
C ALA A 112 -1.20 -6.45 -9.76
N ALA A 113 -2.13 -6.19 -8.84
CA ALA A 113 -2.32 -4.86 -8.25
C ALA A 113 -1.12 -4.41 -7.40
N ALA A 114 -0.54 -5.32 -6.61
CA ALA A 114 0.68 -5.05 -5.87
C ALA A 114 1.84 -4.71 -6.81
N MET A 115 2.03 -5.48 -7.88
CA MET A 115 3.09 -5.22 -8.87
C MET A 115 2.94 -3.87 -9.57
N ARG A 116 1.71 -3.50 -9.96
CA ARG A 116 1.47 -2.17 -10.56
C ARG A 116 1.86 -1.03 -9.61
N THR A 117 1.56 -1.18 -8.32
CA THR A 117 1.92 -0.18 -7.30
C THR A 117 3.44 -0.09 -7.14
N ALA A 118 4.14 -1.23 -7.11
CA ALA A 118 5.60 -1.28 -6.96
C ALA A 118 6.38 -0.69 -8.16
N VAL A 119 5.80 -0.70 -9.36
CA VAL A 119 6.41 -0.15 -10.58
C VAL A 119 6.24 1.38 -10.67
N GLN A 120 5.35 1.98 -9.89
CA GLN A 120 5.11 3.43 -9.89
C GLN A 120 6.02 4.21 -8.94
N VAL A 121 6.92 3.52 -8.21
CA VAL A 121 7.94 4.08 -7.31
C VAL A 121 9.29 4.12 -8.03
#